data_AF-A0A3P7I8M6-F1
#
_entry.id   AF-A0A3P7I8M6-F1
#
_cell.length_a   1.000
_cell.length_b   1.000
_cell.length_c   1.000
_cell.angle_alpha   90.00
_cell.angle_beta   90.00
_cell.angle_gamma   90.00
#
_symmetry.space_group_name_H-M   'P 1'
#
loop_
_entity.id
_entity.type
_entity.pdbx_description
1 polymer ?
#
loop_
_entity_poly.entity_id
_entity_poly.type
_entity_poly.pdbx_seq_one_letter_code
_entity_poly.pdbx_strand_id
1 'polypeptide(L)'
;MQLIKQKLLKFWDEGWLVGFISKQDASQSMMLSSHPTFLLRFSDTQTGAVSIGFVCEDDDGQKVPFHLAPFSIKDLDQLSLAQRIASCPQLKEIKYLYPHMDKEEMLRYFDSEERNRGGPDSPTGYIQSEIVMVAKTSNKASSASVFSGGDSPSPLSVQSKLDWSPGEVIQPIQSMDM
;
A
#
# COMPACT_ATOMS: atom_id res chain seq x y z
N MET A 1 16.62 -7.99 12.27
CA MET A 1 16.72 -9.16 11.37
C MET A 1 15.39 -9.88 11.11
N GLN A 2 14.44 -9.90 12.06
CA GLN A 2 13.18 -10.61 11.87
C GLN A 2 12.35 -10.12 10.67
N LEU A 3 12.28 -8.80 10.45
CA LEU A 3 11.62 -8.21 9.28
C LEU A 3 12.13 -8.80 7.96
N ILE A 4 13.45 -8.84 7.77
CA ILE A 4 14.06 -9.40 6.55
C ILE A 4 13.68 -10.87 6.43
N LYS A 5 13.99 -11.66 7.46
CA LYS A 5 13.76 -13.12 7.45
C LYS A 5 12.31 -13.51 7.16
N GLN A 6 11.35 -12.73 7.65
CA GLN A 6 9.93 -13.06 7.54
C GLN A 6 9.24 -12.43 6.32
N LYS A 7 9.65 -11.23 5.93
CA LYS A 7 8.90 -10.41 4.97
C LYS A 7 9.72 -9.92 3.78
N LEU A 8 11.01 -9.68 3.95
CA LEU A 8 11.83 -8.98 2.94
C LEU A 8 13.02 -9.79 2.43
N LEU A 9 13.07 -11.10 2.69
CA LEU A 9 14.23 -11.94 2.36
C LEU A 9 14.54 -11.85 0.87
N LYS A 10 13.52 -11.99 0.01
CA LYS A 10 13.69 -11.89 -1.43
C LYS A 10 14.16 -10.51 -1.88
N PHE A 11 13.57 -9.44 -1.33
CA PHE A 11 14.00 -8.07 -1.63
C PHE A 11 15.47 -7.83 -1.22
N TRP A 12 15.91 -8.45 -0.14
CA TRP A 12 17.29 -8.36 0.33
C TRP A 12 18.26 -9.15 -0.56
N ASP A 13 17.92 -10.41 -0.88
CA ASP A 13 18.80 -11.30 -1.65
C ASP A 13 19.00 -10.83 -3.10
N GLU A 14 17.97 -10.27 -3.74
CA GLU A 14 18.06 -9.69 -5.09
C GLU A 14 18.64 -8.27 -5.11
N GLY A 15 18.91 -7.67 -3.94
CA GLY A 15 19.41 -6.30 -3.84
C GLY A 15 18.37 -5.21 -4.14
N TRP A 16 17.08 -5.55 -4.22
CA TRP A 16 15.98 -4.58 -4.39
C TRP A 16 15.78 -3.67 -3.16
N LEU A 17 16.32 -4.07 -2.02
CA LEU A 17 16.27 -3.31 -0.77
C LEU A 17 17.64 -2.72 -0.46
N VAL A 18 17.80 -1.40 -0.58
CA VAL A 18 19.02 -0.68 -0.16
C VAL A 18 19.26 -0.88 1.34
N GLY A 19 18.18 -0.88 2.13
CA GLY A 19 18.23 -1.22 3.55
C GLY A 19 18.80 -0.09 4.40
N PHE A 20 20.13 -0.07 4.62
CA PHE A 20 20.76 0.86 5.55
C PHE A 20 21.17 2.16 4.88
N ILE A 21 20.24 3.11 4.84
CA ILE A 21 20.47 4.47 4.34
C ILE A 21 19.57 5.45 5.10
N SER A 22 20.12 6.60 5.47
CA SER A 22 19.35 7.62 6.18
C SER A 22 18.25 8.19 5.28
N LYS A 23 17.21 8.75 5.89
CA LYS A 23 16.17 9.48 5.12
C LYS A 23 16.78 10.55 4.21
N GLN A 24 17.78 11.27 4.69
CA GLN A 24 18.41 12.40 3.98
C GLN A 24 19.22 11.91 2.77
N ASP A 25 20.08 10.91 2.96
CA ASP A 25 20.92 10.36 1.88
C ASP A 25 20.08 9.64 0.82
N ALA A 26 18.99 8.99 1.24
CA ALA A 26 18.03 8.39 0.32
C ALA A 26 17.36 9.45 -0.56
N SER A 27 16.90 10.56 0.04
CA SER A 27 16.36 11.69 -0.71
C SER A 27 17.38 12.23 -1.72
N GLN A 28 18.62 12.44 -1.29
CA GLN A 28 19.67 12.96 -2.17
C GLN A 28 19.96 12.00 -3.33
N SER A 29 20.10 10.70 -3.06
CA SER A 29 20.35 9.67 -4.08
C SER A 29 19.25 9.60 -5.14
N MET A 30 17.98 9.67 -4.72
CA MET A 30 16.85 9.67 -5.67
C MET A 30 16.77 10.97 -6.47
N MET A 31 17.05 12.12 -5.84
CA MET A 31 17.05 13.43 -6.50
C MET A 31 18.15 13.57 -7.56
N LEU A 32 19.32 12.96 -7.31
CA LEU A 32 20.46 12.93 -8.24
C LEU A 32 20.27 11.91 -9.38
N SER A 33 19.27 11.04 -9.28
CA SER A 33 19.02 10.03 -10.31
C SER A 33 18.48 10.69 -11.59
N SER A 34 18.99 10.22 -12.73
CA SER A 34 18.61 10.75 -14.05
C SER A 34 17.15 10.44 -14.41
N HIS A 35 16.63 9.33 -13.91
CA HIS A 35 15.25 8.89 -14.12
C HIS A 35 14.46 8.93 -12.80
N PRO A 36 13.13 9.11 -12.85
CA PRO A 36 12.28 8.94 -11.68
C PRO A 36 12.50 7.54 -11.09
N THR A 37 12.92 7.49 -9.82
CA THR A 37 13.17 6.24 -9.10
C THR A 37 12.50 6.26 -7.73
N PHE A 38 12.21 5.07 -7.21
CA PHE A 38 11.87 4.88 -5.81
C PHE A 38 12.94 4.03 -5.12
N LEU A 39 12.98 4.08 -3.79
CA LEU A 39 13.99 3.41 -2.98
C LEU A 39 13.34 2.77 -1.76
N LEU A 40 13.80 1.56 -1.41
CA LEU A 40 13.41 0.85 -0.20
C LEU A 40 14.50 0.95 0.86
N ARG A 41 14.14 1.35 2.08
CA ARG A 41 15.09 1.46 3.20
C ARG A 41 14.47 1.03 4.52
N PHE A 42 15.31 0.64 5.47
CA PHE A 42 14.88 0.47 6.86
C PHE A 42 14.60 1.82 7.50
N SER A 43 13.64 1.84 8.42
CA SER A 43 13.35 3.05 9.19
C SER A 43 14.41 3.27 10.26
N ASP A 44 14.92 4.50 10.32
CA ASP A 44 15.86 4.96 11.35
C ASP A 44 15.16 5.11 12.72
N THR A 45 13.86 5.42 12.70
CA THR A 45 13.07 5.75 13.90
C THR A 45 12.19 4.60 14.39
N GLN A 46 11.83 3.66 13.51
CA GLN A 46 10.95 2.55 13.81
C GLN A 46 11.68 1.23 13.62
N THR A 47 12.07 0.60 14.72
CA THR A 47 12.79 -0.68 14.69
C THR A 47 11.95 -1.75 14.02
N GLY A 48 12.53 -2.47 13.07
CA GLY A 48 11.86 -3.57 12.37
C GLY A 48 10.79 -3.13 11.38
N ALA A 49 10.90 -1.92 10.83
CA ALA A 49 10.04 -1.41 9.76
C ALA A 49 10.82 -1.00 8.50
N VAL A 50 10.12 -1.03 7.36
CA VAL A 50 10.64 -0.63 6.03
C VAL A 50 9.84 0.57 5.51
N SER A 51 10.49 1.52 4.86
CA SER A 51 9.86 2.68 4.25
C SER A 51 10.19 2.74 2.75
N ILE A 52 9.29 3.37 2.00
CA ILE A 52 9.44 3.63 0.57
C ILE A 52 9.68 5.12 0.39
N GLY A 53 10.82 5.49 -0.19
CA GLY A 53 11.09 6.83 -0.68
C GLY A 53 10.84 6.92 -2.18
N PHE A 54 10.39 8.06 -2.67
CA PHE A 54 10.23 8.34 -4.09
C PHE A 54 10.32 9.84 -4.37
N VAL A 55 10.46 10.23 -5.63
CA VAL A 55 10.47 11.64 -6.06
C VAL A 55 9.29 11.88 -6.98
N CYS A 56 8.55 12.96 -6.73
CA CYS A 56 7.53 13.47 -7.64
C CYS A 56 7.95 14.83 -8.17
N GLU A 57 7.45 15.21 -9.33
CA GLU A 57 7.55 16.56 -9.85
C GLU A 57 6.31 17.34 -9.39
N ASP A 58 6.51 18.57 -8.91
CA ASP A 58 5.41 19.48 -8.62
C ASP A 58 4.91 20.21 -9.88
N ASP A 59 3.89 21.06 -9.72
CA ASP A 59 3.28 21.81 -10.83
C ASP A 59 4.28 22.75 -11.53
N ASP A 60 5.37 23.12 -10.86
CA ASP A 60 6.45 23.98 -11.38
C ASP A 60 7.60 23.15 -12.00
N GLY A 61 7.46 21.81 -12.06
CA GLY A 61 8.47 20.89 -12.56
C GLY A 61 9.66 20.68 -11.62
N GLN A 62 9.57 21.11 -10.36
CA GLN A 62 10.59 20.86 -9.35
C GLN A 62 10.44 19.46 -8.78
N LYS A 63 11.57 18.76 -8.68
CA LYS A 63 11.63 17.44 -8.05
C LYS A 63 11.54 17.58 -6.54
N VAL A 64 10.60 16.87 -5.93
CA VAL A 64 10.38 16.86 -4.47
C VAL A 64 10.44 15.41 -3.97
N PRO A 65 11.32 15.09 -3.00
CA PRO A 65 11.38 13.75 -2.42
C PRO A 65 10.31 13.55 -1.34
N PHE A 66 9.58 12.44 -1.44
CA PHE A 66 8.59 11.98 -0.48
C PHE A 66 9.00 10.65 0.15
N HIS A 67 8.57 10.41 1.38
CA HIS A 67 8.79 9.15 2.09
C HIS A 67 7.49 8.71 2.73
N LEU A 68 7.08 7.48 2.46
CA LEU A 68 5.92 6.88 3.13
C LEU A 68 6.25 6.56 4.58
N ALA A 69 5.22 6.58 5.43
CA ALA A 69 5.32 6.08 6.79
C ALA A 69 5.86 4.63 6.75
N PRO A 70 6.78 4.24 7.66
CA PRO A 70 7.33 2.91 7.63
C PRO A 70 6.30 1.83 7.95
N PHE A 71 6.43 0.68 7.30
CA PHE A 71 5.59 -0.49 7.44
C PHE A 71 6.26 -1.51 8.36
N SER A 72 5.56 -1.88 9.42
CA SER A 72 5.95 -2.94 10.33
C SER A 72 5.63 -4.32 9.75
N ILE A 73 6.10 -5.38 10.41
CA ILE A 73 5.76 -6.77 10.05
C ILE A 73 4.23 -6.96 10.01
N LYS A 74 3.50 -6.39 10.98
CA LYS A 74 2.03 -6.48 11.05
C LYS A 74 1.35 -5.82 9.84
N ASP A 75 1.88 -4.70 9.37
CA ASP A 75 1.35 -4.04 8.17
C ASP A 75 1.63 -4.89 6.92
N LEU A 76 2.80 -5.53 6.86
CA LEU A 76 3.19 -6.44 5.78
C LEU A 76 2.49 -7.81 5.84
N ASP A 77 1.87 -8.17 6.97
CA ASP A 77 0.95 -9.31 7.07
C ASP A 77 -0.39 -9.00 6.39
N GLN A 78 -0.85 -7.75 6.44
CA GLN A 78 -2.14 -7.33 5.86
C GLN A 78 -2.06 -7.10 4.35
N LEU A 79 -0.96 -6.51 3.87
CA LEU A 79 -0.73 -6.25 2.45
C LEU A 79 0.77 -6.27 2.19
N SER A 80 1.20 -7.09 1.23
CA SER A 80 2.62 -7.34 0.97
C SER A 80 3.32 -6.06 0.48
N LEU A 81 4.65 -5.98 0.64
CA LEU A 81 5.38 -4.81 0.15
C LEU A 81 5.28 -4.68 -1.37
N ALA A 82 5.30 -5.80 -2.10
CA ALA A 82 5.14 -5.82 -3.56
C ALA A 82 3.78 -5.29 -3.99
N GLN A 83 2.69 -5.79 -3.38
CA GLN A 83 1.33 -5.31 -3.65
C GLN A 83 1.16 -3.81 -3.32
N ARG A 84 1.79 -3.34 -2.24
CA ARG A 84 1.80 -1.91 -1.91
C ARG A 84 2.50 -1.08 -2.99
N ILE A 85 3.62 -1.57 -3.53
CA ILE A 85 4.32 -0.90 -4.64
C ILE A 85 3.47 -0.90 -5.92
N ALA A 86 2.84 -2.03 -6.25
CA ALA A 86 2.02 -2.18 -7.45
C ALA A 86 0.76 -1.31 -7.43
N SER A 87 0.10 -1.23 -6.28
CA SER A 87 -1.20 -0.56 -6.13
C SER A 87 -1.11 0.94 -5.82
N CYS A 88 0.04 1.41 -5.32
CA CYS A 88 0.22 2.81 -4.92
C CYS A 88 0.22 3.76 -6.14
N PRO A 89 -0.74 4.70 -6.24
CA PRO A 89 -0.85 5.61 -7.38
C PRO A 89 0.42 6.43 -7.64
N GLN A 90 1.08 6.89 -6.58
CA GLN A 90 2.29 7.71 -6.67
C GLN A 90 3.50 6.93 -7.22
N LEU A 91 3.50 5.60 -7.05
CA LEU A 91 4.57 4.73 -7.56
C LEU A 91 4.24 4.18 -8.94
N LYS A 92 3.02 4.38 -9.44
CA LYS A 92 2.57 3.83 -10.73
C LYS A 92 3.41 4.35 -11.89
N GLU A 93 3.71 5.65 -11.91
CA GLU A 93 4.45 6.31 -12.99
C GLU A 93 5.97 6.13 -12.88
N ILE A 94 6.47 5.69 -11.73
CA ILE A 94 7.90 5.47 -11.49
C ILE A 94 8.31 4.11 -12.02
N LYS A 95 9.19 4.06 -13.02
CA LYS A 95 9.57 2.80 -13.68
C LYS A 95 10.73 2.06 -13.02
N TYR A 96 11.58 2.79 -12.31
CA TYR A 96 12.83 2.24 -11.81
C TYR A 96 12.87 2.19 -10.29
N LEU A 97 13.38 1.08 -9.79
CA LEU A 97 13.88 0.94 -8.44
C LEU A 97 15.36 1.34 -8.43
N TYR A 98 15.74 2.18 -7.48
CA TYR A 98 17.13 2.64 -7.34
C TYR A 98 18.09 1.46 -7.12
N PRO A 99 19.26 1.43 -7.78
CA PRO A 99 19.77 2.46 -8.69
C PRO A 99 19.25 2.37 -10.13
N HIS A 100 19.13 1.16 -10.70
CA HIS A 100 18.79 0.95 -12.12
C HIS A 100 18.05 -0.36 -12.36
N MET A 101 17.16 -0.74 -11.45
CA MET A 101 16.41 -1.99 -11.53
C MET A 101 15.00 -1.72 -12.06
N ASP A 102 14.49 -2.61 -12.89
CA ASP A 102 13.16 -2.47 -13.47
C ASP A 102 12.07 -2.83 -12.45
N LYS A 103 11.12 -1.91 -12.21
CA LYS A 103 10.02 -2.13 -11.25
C LYS A 103 9.12 -3.27 -11.70
N GLU A 104 8.82 -3.36 -12.99
CA GLU A 104 7.88 -4.34 -13.55
C GLU A 104 8.48 -5.75 -13.50
N GLU A 105 9.79 -5.88 -13.72
CA GLU A 105 10.52 -7.14 -13.50
C GLU A 105 10.41 -7.62 -12.04
N MET A 106 10.64 -6.71 -11.09
CA MET A 106 10.50 -7.02 -9.66
C MET A 106 9.07 -7.43 -9.31
N LEU A 107 8.05 -6.70 -9.77
CA LEU A 107 6.65 -7.01 -9.50
C LEU A 107 6.21 -8.35 -10.11
N ARG A 108 6.66 -8.64 -11.34
CA ARG A 108 6.36 -9.90 -12.03
C ARG A 108 6.83 -11.12 -11.25
N TYR A 109 7.96 -11.00 -10.55
CA TYR A 109 8.45 -12.07 -9.67
C TYR A 109 7.42 -12.38 -8.57
N PHE A 110 6.89 -11.36 -7.89
CA PHE A 110 5.92 -11.54 -6.80
C PHE A 110 4.53 -11.96 -7.29
N ASP A 111 4.07 -11.45 -8.44
CA ASP A 111 2.81 -11.89 -9.04
C ASP A 111 2.81 -13.38 -9.36
N SER A 112 3.94 -13.90 -9.86
CA SER A 112 4.08 -15.33 -10.15
C SER A 112 4.00 -16.21 -8.90
N GLU A 113 4.55 -15.74 -7.78
CA GLU A 113 4.50 -16.42 -6.49
C GLU A 113 3.08 -16.35 -5.86
N GLU A 114 2.40 -15.20 -5.97
CA GLU A 114 1.05 -15.02 -5.44
C GLU A 114 0.01 -15.83 -6.23
N ARG A 115 0.10 -15.86 -7.57
CA ARG A 115 -0.77 -16.70 -8.41
C ARG A 115 -0.57 -18.19 -8.16
N ASN A 116 0.61 -18.61 -7.71
CA ASN A 116 0.86 -19.99 -7.32
C ASN A 116 0.26 -20.33 -5.93
N ARG A 117 -0.07 -19.31 -5.12
CA ARG A 117 -0.73 -19.44 -3.82
C ARG A 117 -2.24 -19.22 -3.88
N GLY A 118 -2.73 -18.44 -4.84
CA GLY A 118 -4.15 -18.19 -5.09
C GLY A 118 -4.82 -19.39 -5.74
N GLY A 119 -5.73 -20.04 -5.02
CA GLY A 119 -6.62 -21.05 -5.60
C GLY A 119 -7.49 -20.47 -6.72
N PRO A 120 -8.10 -21.33 -7.57
CA PRO A 120 -8.81 -20.91 -8.77
C PRO A 120 -9.92 -19.91 -8.45
N ASP A 121 -10.13 -18.99 -9.40
CA ASP A 121 -11.18 -17.98 -9.41
C ASP A 121 -12.47 -18.50 -8.77
N SER A 122 -13.00 -17.73 -7.82
CA SER A 122 -14.11 -18.12 -6.95
C SER A 122 -15.24 -18.81 -7.75
N PRO A 123 -15.50 -20.11 -7.55
CA PRO A 123 -16.53 -20.86 -8.28
C PRO A 123 -17.96 -20.36 -8.02
N THR A 124 -18.13 -19.42 -7.09
CA THR A 124 -19.39 -19.02 -6.47
C THR A 124 -20.00 -17.74 -7.06
N GLY A 125 -19.37 -17.11 -8.05
CA GLY A 125 -19.91 -15.92 -8.73
C GLY A 125 -19.85 -14.61 -7.92
N TYR A 126 -19.18 -14.61 -6.77
CA TYR A 126 -18.91 -13.39 -6.02
C TYR A 126 -17.72 -12.62 -6.60
N ILE A 127 -17.82 -11.29 -6.64
CA ILE A 127 -16.73 -10.43 -7.11
C ILE A 127 -15.67 -10.33 -6.02
N GLN A 128 -14.43 -10.66 -6.37
CA GLN A 128 -13.28 -10.51 -5.48
C GLN A 128 -12.96 -9.02 -5.26
N SER A 129 -12.66 -8.64 -4.01
CA SER A 129 -12.22 -7.28 -3.65
C SER A 129 -10.72 -7.24 -3.38
N GLU A 130 -10.09 -6.09 -3.62
CA GLU A 130 -8.65 -5.86 -3.46
C GLU A 130 -8.39 -4.63 -2.57
N ILE A 131 -7.37 -4.72 -1.71
CA ILE A 131 -6.94 -3.62 -0.83
C ILE A 131 -5.85 -2.82 -1.54
N VAL A 132 -6.05 -1.50 -1.66
CA VAL A 132 -5.10 -0.59 -2.32
C VAL A 132 -4.59 0.47 -1.33
N MET A 133 -3.27 0.73 -1.34
CA MET A 133 -2.66 1.84 -0.59
C MET A 133 -2.77 3.15 -1.38
N VAL A 134 -3.18 4.23 -0.72
CA VAL A 134 -3.13 5.59 -1.28
C VAL A 134 -2.31 6.50 -0.37
N ALA A 135 -1.20 7.06 -0.87
CA ALA A 135 -0.45 8.07 -0.14
C ALA A 135 -1.08 9.46 -0.38
N LYS A 136 -1.31 10.21 0.70
CA LYS A 136 -1.80 11.60 0.62
C LYS A 136 -0.60 12.54 0.68
N THR A 137 -0.28 13.20 -0.43
CA THR A 137 0.73 14.27 -0.49
C THR A 137 0.00 15.61 -0.29
N SER A 138 0.02 16.17 0.92
CA SER A 138 -0.53 17.51 1.14
C SER A 138 0.49 18.55 0.68
N ASN A 139 0.20 19.28 -0.41
CA ASN A 139 1.04 20.36 -0.96
C ASN A 139 1.04 21.65 -0.09
N LYS A 140 1.03 21.54 1.23
CA LYS A 140 1.32 22.67 2.11
C LYS A 140 2.54 22.35 2.95
N ALA A 141 3.62 23.05 2.65
CA ALA A 141 4.75 23.21 3.56
C ALA A 141 4.24 23.84 4.86
N SER A 142 4.01 23.03 5.88
CA SER A 142 3.83 23.49 7.24
C SER A 142 4.44 22.46 8.18
N SER A 143 5.58 22.86 8.74
CA SER A 143 6.16 22.49 10.05
C SER A 143 5.69 21.18 10.67
N ALA A 144 6.68 20.32 10.95
CA ALA A 144 6.55 19.12 11.76
C ALA A 144 5.57 19.28 12.95
N SER A 145 4.64 18.35 13.04
CA SER A 145 4.11 17.88 14.32
C SER A 145 4.00 16.35 14.27
N VAL A 146 4.72 15.74 15.20
CA VAL A 146 4.54 14.40 15.74
C VAL A 146 3.07 13.98 15.73
N PHE A 147 2.74 12.87 15.07
CA PHE A 147 1.50 12.15 15.37
C PHE A 147 1.85 10.95 16.26
N SER A 148 1.63 11.16 17.56
CA SER A 148 1.23 10.10 18.47
C SER A 148 -0.28 9.95 18.35
N GLY A 149 -0.78 8.72 18.35
CA GLY A 149 -2.22 8.44 18.47
C GLY A 149 -2.77 7.75 17.23
N GLY A 150 -3.10 6.48 17.40
CA GLY A 150 -3.98 5.79 16.49
C GLY A 150 -5.38 6.39 16.63
N ASP A 151 -5.96 6.80 15.52
CA ASP A 151 -7.40 6.94 15.39
C ASP A 151 -7.79 6.39 14.03
N SER A 152 -8.54 5.28 14.05
CA SER A 152 -9.39 4.87 12.94
C SER A 152 -10.31 6.04 12.59
N PRO A 153 -10.45 6.43 11.31
CA PRO A 153 -11.52 7.32 10.93
C PRO A 153 -12.84 6.52 11.02
N SER A 154 -13.52 6.60 12.16
CA SER A 154 -14.92 6.19 12.24
C SER A 154 -15.73 7.11 11.31
N PRO A 155 -16.55 6.57 10.39
CA PRO A 155 -17.42 7.40 9.58
C PRO A 155 -18.44 8.07 10.50
N LEU A 156 -18.48 9.40 10.45
CA LEU A 156 -19.48 10.22 11.12
C LEU A 156 -20.87 9.71 10.72
N SER A 157 -21.59 9.16 11.69
CA SER A 157 -22.97 8.72 11.52
C SER A 157 -23.88 9.94 11.36
N VAL A 158 -24.19 10.30 10.12
CA VAL A 158 -25.41 11.05 9.82
C VAL A 158 -26.54 10.02 9.81
N GLN A 159 -27.41 10.10 10.80
CA GLN A 159 -28.60 9.27 10.92
C GLN A 159 -29.52 9.49 9.72
N SER A 160 -29.64 8.49 8.85
CA SER A 160 -30.87 8.24 8.10
C SER A 160 -31.23 6.78 8.29
N LYS A 161 -32.23 6.54 9.14
CA LYS A 161 -32.88 5.24 9.31
C LYS A 161 -33.34 4.73 7.95
N LEU A 162 -32.64 3.74 7.41
CA LEU A 162 -33.18 2.81 6.43
C LEU A 162 -33.09 1.43 7.09
N ASP A 163 -34.23 1.03 7.65
CA ASP A 163 -34.43 -0.24 8.33
C ASP A 163 -34.64 -1.31 7.26
N TRP A 164 -33.58 -2.06 6.93
CA TRP A 164 -33.62 -3.14 5.95
C TRP A 164 -33.63 -4.48 6.67
N SER A 165 -34.82 -4.94 7.01
CA SER A 165 -35.04 -6.31 7.51
C SER A 165 -35.73 -7.14 6.41
N PRO A 166 -35.15 -8.28 5.98
CA PRO A 166 -35.80 -9.19 5.05
C PRO A 166 -36.60 -10.24 5.83
N GLY A 167 -37.93 -10.23 5.71
CA GLY A 167 -38.76 -11.34 6.18
C GLY A 167 -40.22 -10.99 6.38
N GLU A 168 -41.06 -11.36 5.41
CA GLU A 168 -42.28 -12.19 5.58
C GLU A 168 -43.11 -12.13 4.28
N VAL A 169 -43.11 -13.23 3.53
CA VAL A 169 -44.07 -13.48 2.45
C VAL A 169 -45.40 -13.84 3.10
N ILE A 170 -46.36 -12.92 3.06
CA ILE A 170 -47.74 -13.19 3.47
C ILE A 170 -48.44 -13.97 2.34
N GLN A 171 -48.83 -15.21 2.62
CA GLN A 171 -49.76 -15.97 1.78
C GLN A 171 -51.20 -15.44 1.98
N PRO A 172 -52.02 -15.25 0.92
CA PRO A 172 -53.42 -14.93 1.12
C PRO A 172 -54.19 -16.19 1.53
N ILE A 173 -54.85 -16.12 2.68
CA ILE A 173 -55.79 -17.13 3.17
C ILE A 173 -57.02 -17.11 2.27
N GLN A 174 -57.27 -18.25 1.63
CA GLN A 174 -58.48 -18.56 0.88
C GLN A 174 -59.57 -18.98 1.88
N SER A 175 -60.58 -18.14 2.10
CA SER A 175 -61.82 -18.55 2.77
C SER A 175 -62.88 -18.83 1.71
N MET A 176 -63.23 -20.10 1.57
CA MET A 176 -64.43 -20.60 0.88
C MET A 176 -65.44 -21.08 1.94
N ASP A 177 -66.69 -20.67 1.71
CA ASP A 177 -67.99 -21.25 2.09
C ASP A 177 -68.37 -21.50 3.57
N MET A 178 -69.47 -20.84 3.99
CA MET A 178 -70.82 -21.45 4.07
C MET A 178 -71.90 -20.37 4.11
#